data_AF-A0A962RPN7-F1
#
_entry.id   AF-A0A962RPN7-F1
#
_cell.length_a   1.000
_cell.length_b   1.000
_cell.length_c   1.000
_cell.angle_alpha   90.00
_cell.angle_beta   90.00
_cell.angle_gamma   90.00
#
_symmetry.space_group_name_H-M   'P 1'
#
loop_
_entity.id
_entity.type
_entity.pdbx_description
1 polymer ?
#
loop_
_entity_poly.entity_id
_entity_poly.type
_entity_poly.pdbx_seq_one_letter_code
_entity_poly.pdbx_strand_id
1 'polypeptide(L)' 'MELEKRGVTCYLIATEAFKPLVEMQAKARKVEARLLVVPHPIGGLNAEELRSRIDQVSQDLMSQIEV' A
#
# COMPACT_ATOMS: atom_id res chain seq x y z
N MET A 1 4.55 15.91 -2.19
CA MET A 1 3.60 15.96 -3.32
C MET A 1 2.64 17.14 -3.17
N GLU A 2 1.96 17.61 -4.23
CA GLU A 2 1.02 18.75 -4.14
C GLU A 2 -0.16 18.48 -3.19
N LEU A 3 -0.64 17.24 -3.13
CA LEU A 3 -1.69 16.80 -2.21
C LEU A 3 -1.21 16.82 -0.74
N GLU A 4 0.02 16.39 -0.47
CA GLU A 4 0.58 16.43 0.88
C GLU A 4 0.74 17.85 1.42
N LYS A 5 1.07 18.82 0.55
CA LYS A 5 1.09 20.25 0.94
C LYS A 5 -0.28 20.76 1.37
N ARG A 6 -1.36 20.08 0.97
CA ARG A 6 -2.76 20.38 1.33
C ARG A 6 -3.24 19.53 2.52
N GLY A 7 -2.33 18.87 3.22
CA GLY A 7 -2.66 17.99 4.35
C GLY A 7 -3.26 16.64 3.93
N VAL A 8 -3.18 16.27 2.66
CA VAL A 8 -3.70 14.98 2.16
C VAL A 8 -2.57 13.96 2.10
N THR A 9 -2.66 12.95 2.96
CA THR A 9 -1.74 11.82 3.00
C THR A 9 -2.10 10.80 1.92
N CYS A 10 -1.17 10.53 0.99
CA CYS A 10 -1.36 9.51 -0.05
C CYS A 10 -0.72 8.19 0.38
N TYR A 11 -1.50 7.11 0.36
CA TYR A 11 -1.04 5.73 0.52
C TYR A 11 -1.09 5.01 -0.82
N LEU A 12 -0.07 4.19 -1.09
CA LEU A 12 -0.03 3.28 -2.23
C LEU A 12 -0.32 1.87 -1.72
N ILE A 13 -1.25 1.17 -2.36
CA ILE A 13 -1.54 -0.24 -2.05
C ILE A 13 -1.12 -1.05 -3.27
N ALA A 14 -0.19 -1.98 -3.10
CA ALA A 14 0.27 -2.84 -4.20
C ALA A 14 0.70 -4.21 -3.67
N THR A 15 0.74 -5.20 -4.56
CA THR A 15 1.26 -6.51 -4.18
C THR A 15 2.78 -6.48 -3.98
N GLU A 16 3.31 -7.42 -3.20
CA GLU A 16 4.75 -7.55 -2.91
C GLU A 16 5.64 -7.53 -4.17
N ALA A 17 5.13 -8.06 -5.28
CA ALA A 17 5.82 -8.10 -6.56
C ALA A 17 6.18 -6.69 -7.10
N PHE A 18 5.43 -5.66 -6.72
CA PHE A 18 5.67 -4.28 -7.18
C PHE A 18 6.57 -3.47 -6.24
N LYS A 19 6.91 -3.99 -5.05
CA LYS A 19 7.73 -3.27 -4.07
C LYS A 19 9.03 -2.71 -4.67
N PRO A 20 9.83 -3.47 -5.44
CA PRO A 20 11.06 -2.93 -6.03
C PRO A 20 10.81 -1.76 -6.99
N LEU A 21 9.72 -1.82 -7.77
CA LEU A 21 9.36 -0.74 -8.69
C LEU A 21 8.97 0.53 -7.94
N VAL A 22 8.18 0.39 -6.88
CA VAL A 22 7.77 1.52 -6.03
C VAL A 22 8.98 2.20 -5.40
N GLU A 23 9.90 1.42 -4.83
CA GLU A 23 11.13 1.93 -4.20
C GLU A 23 12.02 2.66 -5.21
N MET A 24 12.19 2.10 -6.42
CA MET A 24 12.94 2.76 -7.49
C MET A 24 12.31 4.10 -7.89
N GLN A 25 10.98 4.16 -8.02
CA GLN A 25 10.28 5.39 -8.39
C GLN A 25 10.33 6.44 -7.26
N ALA A 26 10.16 6.02 -6.01
CA ALA A 26 10.28 6.87 -4.84
C ALA A 26 11.67 7.52 -4.77
N LYS A 27 12.72 6.72 -4.96
CA LYS A 27 14.11 7.20 -5.03
C LYS A 27 14.33 8.17 -6.19
N ALA A 28 13.87 7.84 -7.40
CA ALA A 28 14.04 8.68 -8.59
C ALA A 28 13.35 10.05 -8.42
N ARG A 29 12.20 10.08 -7.75
CA ARG A 29 11.43 11.31 -7.48
C ARG A 29 11.81 12.02 -6.19
N LYS A 30 12.74 11.47 -5.40
CA LYS A 30 13.15 11.97 -4.08
C LYS A 30 11.94 12.18 -3.15
N VAL A 31 11.02 11.22 -3.16
CA VAL A 31 9.85 11.18 -2.26
C VAL A 31 9.87 9.91 -1.45
N GLU A 32 9.30 9.96 -0.26
CA GLU A 32 9.00 8.77 0.52
C GLU A 32 7.65 8.21 0.07
N ALA A 33 7.59 6.90 -0.23
CA ALA A 33 6.34 6.23 -0.59
C ALA A 33 5.77 5.54 0.64
N ARG A 34 4.56 5.91 1.04
CA ARG A 34 3.78 5.18 2.05
C ARG A 34 3.11 3.96 1.39
N LEU A 35 3.86 2.87 1.28
CA LEU A 35 3.42 1.64 0.62
C LEU A 35 2.84 0.63 1.63
N LEU A 36 1.59 0.23 1.40
CA LEU A 36 0.96 -0.92 2.02
C LEU A 36 1.10 -2.13 1.07
N VAL A 37 1.70 -3.21 1.58
CA VAL A 37 2.05 -4.39 0.77
C VAL A 37 1.00 -5.47 0.97
N VAL A 38 0.38 -5.89 -0.13
CA VAL A 38 -0.52 -7.05 -0.14
C VAL A 38 0.25 -8.30 -0.57
N PRO A 39 0.18 -9.43 0.14
CA PRO A 39 0.84 -10.66 -0.31
C PRO A 39 0.26 -11.15 -1.64
N HIS A 40 1.12 -11.69 -2.52
CA HIS A 40 0.71 -12.30 -3.79
C HIS A 40 0.39 -13.80 -3.60
N PRO A 41 -0.52 -14.42 -4.37
CA PRO A 41 -1.41 -13.84 -5.38
C PRO A 41 -2.67 -13.21 -4.80
N ILE A 42 -3.32 -12.38 -5.61
CA ILE A 42 -4.69 -11.88 -5.37
C ILE A 42 -5.71 -12.58 -6.27
N GLY A 43 -5.28 -13.01 -7.47
CA GLY A 43 -6.09 -13.79 -8.39
C GLY A 43 -6.10 -15.27 -8.03
N GLY A 44 -7.23 -15.94 -8.27
CA GLY A 44 -7.39 -17.39 -8.02
C GLY A 44 -7.62 -17.76 -6.55
N LEU A 45 -7.74 -16.78 -5.66
CA LEU A 45 -8.06 -16.99 -4.25
C LEU A 45 -9.53 -17.37 -4.07
N ASN A 46 -9.79 -18.17 -3.04
CA ASN A 46 -11.14 -18.36 -2.54
C ASN A 46 -11.60 -17.16 -1.68
N ALA A 47 -12.87 -17.17 -1.25
CA ALA A 47 -13.46 -16.07 -0.50
C ALA A 47 -12.78 -15.81 0.85
N GLU A 48 -12.37 -16.85 1.58
CA GLU A 48 -11.72 -16.71 2.89
C GLU A 48 -10.31 -16.16 2.74
N GLU A 49 -9.56 -16.64 1.75
CA GLU A 49 -8.22 -16.16 1.45
C GLU A 49 -8.24 -14.69 1.02
N LEU A 50 -9.16 -14.32 0.13
CA LEU A 50 -9.33 -12.93 -0.30
C LEU A 50 -9.70 -12.03 0.87
N ARG A 51 -10.64 -12.49 1.72
CA ARG A 51 -11.03 -11.75 2.92
C ARG A 51 -9.84 -11.52 3.86
N SER A 52 -9.02 -12.54 4.09
CA SER A 52 -7.82 -12.42 4.92
C SER A 52 -6.85 -11.34 4.39
N ARG A 53 -6.66 -11.26 3.06
CA ARG A 53 -5.84 -10.20 2.45
C ARG A 53 -6.43 -8.80 2.66
N ILE A 54 -7.75 -8.66 2.52
CA ILE A 54 -8.46 -7.39 2.73
C ILE A 54 -8.34 -6.97 4.19
N ASP A 55 -8.63 -7.87 5.13
CA ASP A 55 -8.64 -7.60 6.56
C ASP A 55 -7.24 -7.15 7.02
N GLN A 56 -6.19 -7.84 6.59
CA GLN A 56 -4.80 -7.48 6.89
C GLN A 56 -4.44 -6.06 6.42
N VAL A 57 -4.65 -5.76 5.13
CA VAL A 57 -4.27 -4.45 4.56
C VAL A 57 -5.13 -3.33 5.11
N SER A 58 -6.40 -3.61 5.40
CA SER A 58 -7.31 -2.65 6.01
C SER A 58 -6.85 -2.32 7.43
N GLN A 59 -6.46 -3.32 8.23
CA GLN A 59 -5.90 -3.11 9.56
C GLN A 59 -4.61 -2.30 9.51
N ASP A 60 -3.70 -2.61 8.57
CA ASP A 60 -2.47 -1.86 8.37
C ASP A 60 -2.76 -0.39 8.00
N LEU A 61 -3.72 -0.14 7.10
CA LEU A 61 -4.15 1.21 6.75
C LEU A 61 -4.72 1.95 7.96
N MET A 62 -5.67 1.34 8.68
CA MET A 62 -6.30 1.93 9.87
C MET A 62 -5.27 2.32 10.92
N SER A 63 -4.28 1.46 11.17
CA SER A 63 -3.19 1.73 12.13
C SER A 63 -2.31 2.94 11.75
N GLN A 64 -2.32 3.35 10.49
CA GLN A 64 -1.54 4.48 9.98
C GLN A 64 -2.36 5.77 9.87
N ILE A 65 -3.70 5.69 9.89
CA ILE A 65 -4.59 6.86 9.80
C ILE A 65 -5.21 7.26 11.14
N GLU A 66 -5.29 6.34 12.11
CA GLU A 66 -5.70 6.66 13.48
C GLU A 66 -4.52 7.29 14.23
N VAL A 67 -4.62 8.60 14.49
CA VAL A 67 -3.72 9.42 15.34
C VAL A 67 -4.53 9.94 16.52
#